data_AF-A0A952ALX9-F1
#
_entry.id   AF-A0A952ALX9-F1
#
_cell.length_a   1.000
_cell.length_b   1.000
_cell.length_c   1.000
_cell.angle_alpha   90.00
_cell.angle_beta   90.00
_cell.angle_gamma   90.00
#
_symmetry.space_group_name_H-M   'P 1'
#
loop_
_entity.id
_entity.type
_entity.pdbx_description
1 polymer ?
#
loop_
_entity_poly.entity_id
_entity_poly.type
_entity_poly.pdbx_seq_one_letter_code
_entity_poly.pdbx_strand_id
1 'polypeptide(L)'
;MRLLRQLKNKAFTLLDLLLAMALLVIVVSIVIFAINPAKHFLETRNEQRVSDLISIRNGLQQYMVNNRGNDFPDIDNNLRVIGTNNSGCAIECTILAVNGDPSSEQQYVINSASDFNLGSYTNTEYILSNSMLELNSVGKTIGNGIYDSAIIDSGKPSSWESVTITPNDKYNFALPDNQQSVNTGAAGVIDMSGNFLLLHLDDIGSTITDTSGNNNNGTSVNTSQVLGQFANARRFNGTSSYIEIGNSANLNPTTEITIETWIKWNINPASGAQWAQIINKNVDNQYQIQHNYNNSTFEFAIRTNVNRRYVLGTTVPQQGIWYHVVGTYNGSSMRIYVNGNLENTISLTGTIQSSTTPLRIGSRTSGDRFFNGDIDEVAIYNRALTGTEISSRYNSGKAKLLMQVRACEQSDCSDAGFSGPDGTLGSFYNTEQNNIIVLNSQYFGRYFQYKIVMETGSSNFSPRINALAITAKSLSLSSAITNDQCVDLSPLTQSGELIIIPYDPSTGSESNTHYAVRRVNGITQLYACTSEDGVLIMNSFR
;
A
#
# COMPACT_ATOMS: atom_id res chain seq x y z
N MET A 1 62.19 -28.94 -34.37
CA MET A 1 60.96 -28.13 -34.37
C MET A 1 59.83 -29.06 -34.79
N ARG A 2 59.39 -29.91 -33.86
CA ARG A 2 58.35 -29.65 -32.85
C ARG A 2 56.99 -30.02 -33.43
N LEU A 3 56.45 -31.10 -32.85
CA LEU A 3 55.04 -31.37 -32.58
C LEU A 3 54.07 -30.58 -33.45
N LEU A 4 53.36 -31.23 -34.38
CA LEU A 4 51.99 -30.89 -34.80
C LEU A 4 51.62 -31.71 -36.05
N ARG A 5 51.34 -33.00 -35.90
CA ARG A 5 50.41 -33.67 -36.82
C ARG A 5 49.93 -34.99 -36.23
N GLN A 6 48.61 -35.13 -36.22
CA GLN A 6 47.83 -36.30 -35.76
C GLN A 6 47.42 -36.32 -34.29
N LEU A 7 46.90 -35.21 -33.77
CA LEU A 7 45.74 -35.30 -32.88
C LEU A 7 44.51 -35.34 -33.78
N LYS A 8 44.06 -36.55 -34.11
CA LYS A 8 42.74 -36.77 -34.71
C LYS A 8 41.75 -36.48 -33.58
N ASN A 9 41.33 -35.22 -33.47
CA ASN A 9 40.27 -34.80 -32.56
C ASN A 9 39.04 -35.66 -32.87
N LYS A 10 38.81 -36.70 -32.06
CA LYS A 10 37.49 -37.31 -31.95
C LYS A 10 36.60 -36.22 -31.37
N ALA A 11 35.97 -35.44 -32.24
CA ALA A 11 34.95 -34.50 -31.83
C ALA A 11 33.86 -35.32 -31.14
N PHE A 12 33.48 -34.91 -29.92
CA PHE A 12 32.34 -35.48 -29.21
C PHE A 12 31.11 -35.39 -30.11
N THR A 13 30.47 -36.52 -30.39
CA THR A 13 29.23 -36.48 -31.17
C THR A 13 28.12 -35.91 -30.29
N LEU A 14 27.10 -35.31 -30.90
CA LEU A 14 25.94 -34.79 -30.17
C LEU A 14 25.28 -35.89 -29.31
N LEU A 15 25.33 -37.13 -29.78
CA LEU A 15 24.84 -38.30 -29.07
C LEU A 15 25.67 -38.63 -27.82
N ASP A 16 27.00 -38.54 -27.91
CA ASP A 16 27.89 -38.75 -26.76
C ASP A 16 27.70 -37.65 -25.69
N LEU A 17 27.46 -36.41 -26.12
CA LEU A 17 27.17 -35.29 -25.20
C LEU A 17 25.81 -35.49 -24.51
N LEU A 18 24.78 -35.88 -25.26
CA LEU A 18 23.46 -36.18 -24.72
C LEU A 18 23.47 -37.37 -23.75
N LEU A 19 24.21 -38.43 -24.08
CA LEU A 19 24.41 -39.57 -23.19
C LEU A 19 25.16 -39.18 -21.93
N ALA A 20 26.23 -38.38 -22.05
CA ALA A 20 26.99 -37.91 -20.90
C ALA A 20 26.14 -37.01 -20.00
N MET A 21 25.33 -36.11 -20.57
CA MET A 21 24.41 -35.27 -19.80
C MET A 21 23.30 -36.09 -19.13
N ALA A 22 22.71 -37.07 -19.82
CA ALA A 22 21.70 -37.95 -19.23
C ALA A 22 22.29 -38.76 -18.07
N LEU A 23 23.49 -39.32 -18.24
CA LEU A 23 24.19 -40.03 -17.17
C LEU A 23 24.57 -39.11 -16.03
N LEU A 24 25.01 -37.88 -16.30
CA LEU A 24 25.33 -36.88 -15.29
C LEU A 24 24.08 -36.48 -14.50
N VAL A 25 22.94 -36.27 -15.15
CA VAL A 25 21.67 -35.98 -14.47
C VAL A 25 21.27 -37.14 -13.57
N ILE A 26 21.33 -38.38 -14.07
CA ILE A 26 21.03 -39.57 -13.26
C ILE A 26 21.98 -39.68 -12.06
N VAL A 27 23.29 -39.49 -12.27
CA VAL A 27 24.29 -39.57 -11.20
C VAL A 27 24.13 -38.42 -10.22
N VAL A 28 23.85 -37.19 -10.66
CA VAL A 28 23.60 -36.03 -9.80
C VAL A 28 22.31 -36.24 -9.00
N SER A 29 21.24 -36.74 -9.61
CA SER A 29 20.02 -37.10 -8.88
C SER A 29 20.30 -38.18 -7.83
N ILE A 30 21.00 -39.26 -8.18
CA ILE A 30 21.37 -40.32 -7.23
C ILE A 30 22.25 -39.76 -6.11
N VAL A 31 23.20 -38.87 -6.42
CA VAL A 31 24.10 -38.24 -5.44
C VAL A 31 23.34 -37.29 -4.53
N ILE A 32 22.43 -36.46 -5.04
CA ILE A 32 21.55 -35.60 -4.23
C ILE A 32 20.71 -36.46 -3.27
N PHE A 33 20.10 -37.53 -3.77
CA PHE A 33 19.33 -38.47 -2.93
C PHE A 33 20.21 -39.26 -1.94
N ALA A 34 21.47 -39.53 -2.27
CA ALA A 34 22.39 -40.32 -1.44
C ALA A 34 23.14 -39.50 -0.38
N ILE A 35 23.27 -38.18 -0.54
CA ILE A 35 24.06 -37.33 0.38
C ILE A 35 23.39 -37.22 1.76
N ASN A 36 22.06 -37.25 1.85
CA ASN A 36 21.36 -37.38 3.14
C ASN A 36 19.91 -37.88 2.96
N PRO A 37 19.71 -39.17 2.66
CA PRO A 37 18.37 -39.74 2.45
C PRO A 37 17.48 -39.54 3.67
N ALA A 38 18.04 -39.60 4.88
CA ALA A 38 17.32 -39.36 6.12
C ALA A 38 16.65 -37.97 6.12
N LYS A 39 17.37 -36.90 5.78
CA LYS A 39 16.83 -35.53 5.73
C LYS A 39 15.65 -35.38 4.76
N HIS A 40 15.75 -35.96 3.57
CA HIS A 40 14.66 -35.87 2.59
C HIS A 40 13.40 -36.63 3.03
N PHE A 41 13.55 -37.75 3.75
CA PHE A 41 12.40 -38.43 4.34
C PHE A 41 11.77 -37.62 5.47
N LEU A 42 12.56 -36.87 6.25
CA LEU A 42 12.06 -35.94 7.28
C LEU A 42 11.27 -34.80 6.64
N GLU A 43 11.82 -34.17 5.59
CA GLU A 43 11.17 -33.11 4.80
C GLU A 43 9.84 -33.60 4.19
N THR A 44 9.83 -34.77 3.55
CA THR A 44 8.61 -35.35 2.95
C THR A 44 7.52 -35.62 4.00
N ARG A 45 7.88 -36.13 5.18
CA ARG A 45 6.90 -36.36 6.27
C ARG A 45 6.36 -35.05 6.83
N ASN A 46 7.20 -34.03 6.95
CA ASN A 46 6.79 -32.69 7.38
C ASN A 46 5.83 -32.04 6.35
N GLU A 47 6.08 -32.17 5.06
CA GLU A 47 5.16 -31.72 4.00
C GLU A 47 3.80 -32.43 4.08
N GLN A 48 3.80 -33.75 4.32
CA GLN A 48 2.54 -34.49 4.53
C GLN A 48 1.76 -33.96 5.74
N ARG A 49 2.42 -33.69 6.87
CA ARG A 49 1.77 -33.10 8.05
C ARG A 49 1.15 -31.73 7.75
N VAL A 50 1.83 -30.89 6.98
CA VAL A 50 1.28 -29.59 6.55
C VAL A 50 0.02 -29.81 5.71
N SER A 51 0.05 -30.76 4.76
CA SER A 51 -1.12 -31.12 3.94
C SER A 51 -2.28 -31.64 4.80
N ASP A 52 -1.99 -32.46 5.81
CA ASP A 52 -2.98 -33.01 6.73
C ASP A 52 -3.66 -31.91 7.55
N LEU A 53 -2.89 -30.95 8.10
CA LEU A 53 -3.44 -29.80 8.82
C LEU A 53 -4.31 -28.90 7.92
N ILE A 54 -3.93 -28.71 6.66
CA ILE A 54 -4.74 -27.97 5.68
C ILE A 54 -6.06 -28.70 5.41
N SER A 55 -6.03 -30.03 5.29
CA SER A 55 -7.24 -30.85 5.11
C SER A 55 -8.19 -30.68 6.29
N ILE A 56 -7.68 -30.77 7.53
CA ILE A 56 -8.46 -30.58 8.76
C ILE A 56 -9.02 -29.14 8.82
N ARG A 57 -8.21 -28.11 8.52
CA ARG A 57 -8.68 -26.71 8.45
C ARG A 57 -9.85 -26.59 7.49
N ASN A 58 -9.69 -27.07 6.26
CA ASN A 58 -10.71 -26.89 5.23
C ASN A 58 -12.03 -27.57 5.63
N GLY A 59 -11.96 -28.75 6.26
CA GLY A 59 -13.14 -29.42 6.78
C GLY A 59 -13.83 -28.64 7.91
N LEU A 60 -13.06 -28.08 8.85
CA LEU A 60 -13.60 -27.24 9.93
C LEU A 60 -14.21 -25.93 9.38
N GLN A 61 -13.57 -25.29 8.41
CA GLN A 61 -14.11 -24.10 7.76
C GLN A 61 -15.41 -24.40 7.00
N GLN A 62 -15.46 -25.53 6.30
CA GLN A 62 -16.68 -25.96 5.61
C GLN A 62 -17.81 -26.25 6.62
N TYR A 63 -17.50 -26.85 7.76
CA TYR A 63 -18.46 -27.03 8.85
C TYR A 63 -19.03 -25.69 9.33
N MET A 64 -18.18 -24.68 9.56
CA MET A 64 -18.63 -23.35 9.98
C MET A 64 -19.59 -22.73 8.96
N VAL A 65 -19.27 -22.86 7.66
CA VAL A 65 -20.15 -22.39 6.57
C VAL A 65 -21.50 -23.09 6.63
N ASN A 66 -21.52 -24.42 6.79
CA ASN A 66 -22.75 -25.21 6.87
C ASN A 66 -23.56 -24.91 8.15
N ASN A 67 -22.90 -24.45 9.22
CA ASN A 67 -23.50 -24.20 10.54
C ASN A 67 -23.65 -22.71 10.87
N ARG A 68 -23.81 -21.85 9.85
CA ARG A 68 -24.09 -20.40 9.99
C ARG A 68 -23.02 -19.63 10.78
N GLY A 69 -21.76 -19.99 10.61
CA GLY A 69 -20.61 -19.38 11.27
C GLY A 69 -20.39 -19.88 12.70
N ASN A 70 -21.12 -20.89 13.16
CA ASN A 70 -20.84 -21.52 14.44
C ASN A 70 -19.59 -22.39 14.35
N ASP A 71 -18.72 -22.24 15.33
CA ASP A 71 -17.52 -23.04 15.50
C ASP A 71 -17.85 -24.53 15.71
N PHE A 72 -16.91 -25.39 15.34
CA PHE A 72 -16.98 -26.81 15.71
C PHE A 72 -17.00 -26.96 17.24
N PRO A 73 -17.92 -27.77 17.81
CA PRO A 73 -18.00 -28.01 19.25
C PRO A 73 -16.67 -28.53 19.84
N ASP A 74 -16.46 -28.32 21.13
CA ASP A 74 -15.31 -28.84 21.89
C ASP A 74 -13.91 -28.33 21.52
N ILE A 75 -13.79 -27.50 20.47
CA ILE A 75 -12.59 -26.69 20.23
C ILE A 75 -12.65 -25.45 21.12
N ASP A 76 -11.87 -25.47 22.20
CA ASP A 76 -11.79 -24.41 23.21
C ASP A 76 -10.35 -23.91 23.39
N ASN A 77 -10.11 -23.10 24.43
CA ASN A 77 -8.77 -22.56 24.68
C ASN A 77 -7.75 -23.60 25.16
N ASN A 78 -8.18 -24.82 25.48
CA ASN A 78 -7.29 -25.87 25.91
C ASN A 78 -6.73 -26.61 24.70
N LEU A 79 -5.50 -27.07 24.85
CA LEU A 79 -4.89 -27.94 23.87
C LEU A 79 -5.44 -29.35 23.96
N ARG A 80 -6.05 -29.82 22.87
CA ARG A 80 -6.67 -31.14 22.81
C ARG A 80 -6.20 -31.89 21.57
N VAL A 81 -5.90 -33.18 21.76
CA VAL A 81 -5.60 -34.09 20.64
C VAL A 81 -6.86 -34.28 19.80
N ILE A 82 -6.68 -34.41 18.49
CA ILE A 82 -7.72 -34.77 17.53
C ILE A 82 -7.82 -36.29 17.48
N GLY A 83 -9.03 -36.83 17.52
CA GLY A 83 -9.25 -38.27 17.55
C GLY A 83 -10.50 -38.72 16.83
N THR A 84 -10.72 -40.04 16.89
CA THR A 84 -11.91 -40.75 16.41
C THR A 84 -12.73 -41.36 17.56
N ASN A 85 -12.23 -41.29 18.81
CA ASN A 85 -12.91 -41.71 20.04
C ASN A 85 -12.25 -41.08 21.29
N ASN A 86 -12.89 -41.21 22.46
CA ASN A 86 -12.39 -40.67 23.73
C ASN A 86 -11.31 -41.54 24.42
N SER A 87 -11.07 -42.77 23.96
CA SER A 87 -10.24 -43.75 24.69
C SER A 87 -8.80 -43.89 24.17
N GLY A 88 -8.45 -43.29 23.03
CA GLY A 88 -7.12 -43.36 22.41
C GLY A 88 -6.22 -42.13 22.58
N CYS A 89 -6.68 -41.09 23.30
CA CYS A 89 -6.12 -39.74 23.21
C CYS A 89 -5.18 -39.31 24.35
N ALA A 90 -4.78 -40.25 25.21
CA ALA A 90 -3.90 -39.97 26.35
C ALA A 90 -2.43 -39.82 25.91
N ILE A 91 -2.12 -38.75 25.18
CA ILE A 91 -0.76 -38.45 24.70
C ILE A 91 -0.41 -36.99 24.95
N GLU A 92 0.84 -36.76 25.36
CA GLU A 92 1.44 -35.43 25.40
C GLU A 92 1.64 -34.91 23.97
N CYS A 93 0.71 -34.09 23.49
CA CYS A 93 0.94 -33.25 22.34
C CYS A 93 1.70 -32.00 22.77
N THR A 94 3.02 -31.97 22.56
CA THR A 94 3.83 -30.81 22.92
C THR A 94 3.56 -29.68 21.93
N ILE A 95 2.78 -28.68 22.35
CA ILE A 95 2.47 -27.53 21.52
C ILE A 95 3.03 -26.26 22.11
N LEU A 96 3.64 -25.53 21.20
CA LEU A 96 4.30 -24.27 21.44
C LEU A 96 3.30 -23.17 21.10
N ALA A 97 2.86 -22.40 22.09
CA ALA A 97 2.81 -20.95 21.88
C ALA A 97 2.77 -20.19 23.22
N VAL A 98 3.08 -18.90 23.09
CA VAL A 98 4.00 -18.12 23.92
C VAL A 98 3.30 -17.27 24.99
N ASN A 99 3.95 -17.14 26.14
CA ASN A 99 4.12 -15.85 26.85
C ASN A 99 5.33 -15.94 27.79
N GLY A 100 6.41 -15.21 27.48
CA GLY A 100 7.46 -14.88 28.46
C GLY A 100 8.83 -15.56 28.34
N ASP A 101 9.16 -16.24 27.25
CA ASP A 101 10.56 -16.60 26.97
C ASP A 101 11.25 -15.42 26.29
N PRO A 102 12.41 -14.91 26.76
CA PRO A 102 13.12 -13.81 26.11
C PRO A 102 13.49 -14.18 24.67
N SER A 103 12.64 -13.69 23.77
CA SER A 103 12.79 -13.44 22.34
C SER A 103 14.21 -13.62 21.79
N SER A 104 14.43 -14.66 20.98
CA SER A 104 15.32 -14.48 19.83
C SER A 104 14.55 -13.69 18.78
N GLU A 105 14.39 -12.38 19.01
CA GLU A 105 13.93 -11.48 17.96
C GLU A 105 14.89 -11.61 16.78
N GLN A 106 14.34 -11.92 15.61
CA GLN A 106 15.07 -12.01 14.37
C GLN A 106 14.70 -10.82 13.50
N GLN A 107 15.71 -10.16 12.96
CA GLN A 107 15.54 -9.05 12.05
C GLN A 107 16.12 -9.41 10.68
N TYR A 108 15.28 -9.28 9.65
CA TYR A 108 15.66 -9.48 8.25
C TYR A 108 15.84 -8.10 7.62
N VAL A 109 17.08 -7.74 7.29
CA VAL A 109 17.41 -6.46 6.68
C VAL A 109 17.56 -6.64 5.17
N ILE A 110 16.78 -5.89 4.41
CA ILE A 110 16.80 -5.82 2.95
C ILE A 110 17.33 -4.43 2.61
N ASN A 111 18.57 -4.33 2.13
CA ASN A 111 19.19 -3.01 1.88
C ASN A 111 20.18 -2.99 0.71
N SER A 112 20.23 -4.06 -0.07
CA SER A 112 21.17 -4.20 -1.17
C SER A 112 20.48 -4.67 -2.44
N ALA A 113 21.12 -4.40 -3.59
CA ALA A 113 20.69 -4.92 -4.88
C ALA A 113 20.54 -6.46 -4.84
N SER A 114 21.44 -7.17 -4.17
CA SER A 114 21.35 -8.61 -4.02
C SER A 114 20.08 -9.07 -3.31
N ASP A 115 19.60 -8.32 -2.31
CA ASP A 115 18.38 -8.69 -1.59
C ASP A 115 17.14 -8.48 -2.48
N PHE A 116 17.09 -7.36 -3.22
CA PHE A 116 15.97 -7.07 -4.12
C PHE A 116 15.98 -7.95 -5.37
N ASN A 117 17.14 -8.36 -5.87
CA ASN A 117 17.27 -9.20 -7.06
C ASN A 117 16.73 -10.63 -6.87
N LEU A 118 16.46 -11.05 -5.63
CA LEU A 118 15.81 -12.33 -5.35
C LEU A 118 14.29 -12.27 -5.58
N GLY A 119 13.71 -11.08 -5.66
CA GLY A 119 12.30 -10.85 -5.94
C GLY A 119 11.95 -10.81 -7.43
N SER A 120 10.70 -10.49 -7.72
CA SER A 120 10.16 -10.32 -9.07
C SER A 120 9.68 -8.89 -9.31
N TYR A 121 10.01 -8.35 -10.49
CA TYR A 121 9.73 -6.97 -10.87
C TYR A 121 8.66 -6.91 -11.96
N THR A 122 7.66 -6.05 -11.77
CA THR A 122 6.68 -5.68 -12.80
C THR A 122 6.60 -4.16 -12.88
N ASN A 123 7.11 -3.57 -13.96
CA ASN A 123 7.22 -2.12 -14.13
C ASN A 123 8.02 -1.40 -13.02
N THR A 124 8.81 -2.15 -12.27
CA THR A 124 9.74 -1.70 -11.23
C THR A 124 11.15 -2.15 -11.58
N GLU A 125 12.15 -1.58 -10.91
CA GLU A 125 13.55 -1.98 -11.01
C GLU A 125 14.33 -1.49 -9.78
N TYR A 126 15.43 -2.18 -9.45
CA TYR A 126 16.40 -1.66 -8.47
C TYR A 126 17.49 -0.87 -9.19
N ILE A 127 17.58 0.42 -8.90
CA ILE A 127 18.48 1.37 -9.54
C ILE A 127 19.81 1.42 -8.77
N LEU A 128 20.88 0.90 -9.38
CA LEU A 128 22.21 0.85 -8.74
C LEU A 128 22.83 2.22 -8.48
N SER A 129 22.49 3.25 -9.28
CA SER A 129 23.11 4.57 -9.15
C SER A 129 22.66 5.34 -7.91
N ASN A 130 21.48 5.02 -7.37
CA ASN A 130 20.94 5.65 -6.16
C ASN A 130 20.60 4.63 -5.05
N SER A 131 20.82 3.33 -5.29
CA SER A 131 20.53 2.23 -4.37
C SER A 131 19.06 2.15 -3.96
N MET A 132 18.14 2.36 -4.90
CA MET A 132 16.71 2.40 -4.63
C MET A 132 15.91 1.44 -5.51
N LEU A 133 14.92 0.76 -4.94
CA LEU A 133 13.82 0.18 -5.70
C LEU A 133 12.88 1.31 -6.14
N GLU A 134 12.58 1.38 -7.45
CA GLU A 134 11.73 2.40 -8.07
C GLU A 134 10.86 1.79 -9.19
N LEU A 135 9.94 2.59 -9.73
CA LEU A 135 9.33 2.36 -11.03
C LEU A 135 10.38 2.50 -12.13
N ASN A 136 10.32 1.62 -13.11
CA ASN A 136 11.11 1.78 -14.34
C ASN A 136 10.45 2.77 -15.30
N SER A 137 11.04 3.01 -16.47
CA SER A 137 10.51 3.96 -17.46
C SER A 137 9.06 3.65 -17.90
N VAL A 138 8.70 2.37 -17.99
CA VAL A 138 7.32 1.95 -18.31
C VAL A 138 6.41 2.26 -17.13
N GLY A 139 6.82 1.89 -15.92
CA GLY A 139 6.06 2.14 -14.69
C GLY A 139 5.77 3.61 -14.45
N LYS A 140 6.75 4.50 -14.67
CA LYS A 140 6.56 5.96 -14.58
C LYS A 140 5.58 6.48 -15.63
N THR A 141 5.57 5.89 -16.82
CA THR A 141 4.68 6.31 -17.91
C THR A 141 3.24 5.88 -17.67
N ILE A 142 3.01 4.64 -17.21
CA ILE A 142 1.66 4.13 -16.92
C ILE A 142 1.16 4.51 -15.52
N GLY A 143 2.06 5.01 -14.66
CA GLY A 143 1.76 5.48 -13.32
C GLY A 143 1.74 4.40 -12.22
N ASN A 144 2.18 3.16 -12.50
CA ASN A 144 2.19 2.08 -11.50
C ASN A 144 3.21 0.97 -11.77
N GLY A 145 3.51 0.20 -10.72
CA GLY A 145 4.36 -0.98 -10.76
C GLY A 145 4.33 -1.78 -9.47
N ILE A 146 4.79 -3.04 -9.55
CA ILE A 146 4.74 -4.02 -8.47
C ILE A 146 6.13 -4.64 -8.30
N TYR A 147 6.53 -4.87 -7.05
CA TYR A 147 7.66 -5.71 -6.70
C TYR A 147 7.21 -6.76 -5.68
N ASP A 148 7.41 -8.04 -6.01
CA ASP A 148 7.18 -9.17 -5.10
C ASP A 148 8.51 -9.62 -4.52
N SER A 149 8.64 -9.67 -3.20
CA SER A 149 9.88 -10.10 -2.55
C SER A 149 10.16 -11.58 -2.77
N ALA A 150 11.40 -12.01 -2.54
CA ALA A 150 11.64 -13.42 -2.26
C ALA A 150 10.90 -13.87 -1.00
N ILE A 151 10.66 -15.18 -0.87
CA ILE A 151 10.13 -15.77 0.36
C ILE A 151 11.25 -15.82 1.39
N ILE A 152 11.00 -15.22 2.55
CA ILE A 152 11.91 -15.19 3.68
C ILE A 152 11.60 -16.41 4.56
N ASP A 153 12.62 -17.20 4.87
CA ASP A 153 12.54 -18.34 5.77
C ASP A 153 13.13 -17.96 7.13
N SER A 154 12.33 -18.02 8.19
CA SER A 154 12.82 -17.76 9.55
C SER A 154 13.49 -18.95 10.23
N GLY A 155 13.55 -20.09 9.55
CA GLY A 155 14.13 -21.36 10.00
C GLY A 155 13.27 -22.09 11.03
N LYS A 156 12.33 -21.40 11.68
CA LYS A 156 11.40 -21.92 12.68
C LYS A 156 10.07 -21.15 12.59
N PRO A 157 8.94 -21.73 13.02
CA PRO A 157 7.70 -20.97 13.12
C PRO A 157 7.86 -19.72 13.96
N SER A 158 7.39 -18.60 13.42
CA SER A 158 7.57 -17.28 14.01
C SER A 158 6.28 -16.47 13.93
N SER A 159 6.11 -15.53 14.86
CA SER A 159 5.18 -14.42 14.69
C SER A 159 5.89 -13.28 13.98
N TRP A 160 5.28 -12.77 12.91
CA TRP A 160 5.81 -11.64 12.16
C TRP A 160 5.21 -10.35 12.75
N GLU A 161 6.07 -9.48 13.26
CA GLU A 161 5.66 -8.39 14.16
C GLU A 161 5.55 -7.06 13.43
N SER A 162 6.50 -6.76 12.54
CA SER A 162 6.51 -5.48 11.83
C SER A 162 7.36 -5.49 10.57
N VAL A 163 7.06 -4.55 9.68
CA VAL A 163 7.90 -4.16 8.55
C VAL A 163 8.26 -2.68 8.72
N THR A 164 9.54 -2.35 8.75
CA THR A 164 10.05 -0.98 8.85
C THR A 164 10.72 -0.56 7.55
N ILE A 165 10.36 0.60 7.00
CA ILE A 165 10.90 1.12 5.73
C ILE A 165 11.86 2.29 6.00
N THR A 166 12.99 2.35 5.29
CA THR A 166 14.00 3.42 5.42
C THR A 166 14.60 3.76 4.05
N PRO A 167 14.81 5.05 3.66
CA PRO A 167 14.41 6.29 4.33
C PRO A 167 12.91 6.62 4.18
N ASN A 168 12.42 7.51 5.04
CA ASN A 168 11.02 7.99 5.07
C ASN A 168 10.77 9.02 3.97
N ASP A 169 10.37 8.59 2.79
CA ASP A 169 9.72 9.50 1.85
C ASP A 169 8.22 9.57 2.17
N LYS A 170 7.63 10.76 2.03
CA LYS A 170 6.22 10.98 2.33
C LYS A 170 5.41 10.92 1.04
N TYR A 171 4.57 9.90 0.94
CA TYR A 171 3.67 9.63 -0.16
C TYR A 171 2.22 9.80 0.29
N ASN A 172 1.32 10.10 -0.64
CA ASN A 172 -0.07 10.46 -0.36
C ASN A 172 -0.18 11.58 0.71
N PHE A 173 0.77 12.51 0.71
CA PHE A 173 0.94 13.49 1.78
C PHE A 173 0.18 14.78 1.47
N ALA A 174 -0.87 15.05 2.26
CA ALA A 174 -1.60 16.31 2.27
C ALA A 174 -0.69 17.47 2.73
N LEU A 175 -1.08 18.70 2.42
CA LEU A 175 -0.31 19.87 2.83
C LEU A 175 -0.27 19.98 4.37
N PRO A 176 0.86 20.40 4.98
CA PRO A 176 0.95 20.47 6.44
C PRO A 176 0.31 21.75 6.99
N ASP A 177 -0.28 21.63 8.17
CA ASP A 177 -0.89 22.75 8.91
C ASP A 177 0.13 23.84 9.33
N ASN A 178 -0.41 25.01 9.71
CA ASN A 178 0.28 26.04 10.50
C ASN A 178 1.57 26.63 9.91
N GLN A 179 1.61 26.86 8.58
CA GLN A 179 2.74 27.49 7.86
C GLN A 179 4.10 26.78 8.05
N GLN A 180 4.10 25.50 8.46
CA GLN A 180 5.34 24.76 8.67
C GLN A 180 5.92 24.20 7.37
N SER A 181 7.24 24.13 7.30
CA SER A 181 7.94 23.39 6.25
C SER A 181 8.06 21.92 6.59
N VAL A 182 7.79 21.03 5.63
CA VAL A 182 7.96 19.58 5.78
C VAL A 182 8.84 19.02 4.67
N ASN A 183 9.86 18.25 5.05
CA ASN A 183 10.64 17.45 4.11
C ASN A 183 9.85 16.18 3.76
N THR A 184 9.53 16.01 2.47
CA THR A 184 8.81 14.84 1.92
C THR A 184 9.77 13.83 1.29
N GLY A 185 11.07 14.02 1.49
CA GLY A 185 12.12 13.13 1.03
C GLY A 185 12.39 13.34 -0.45
N ALA A 186 12.11 12.34 -1.28
CA ALA A 186 12.40 12.32 -2.72
C ALA A 186 11.71 13.45 -3.46
N ALA A 187 10.48 13.75 -3.04
CA ALA A 187 9.67 14.78 -3.65
C ALA A 187 10.22 16.18 -3.33
N GLY A 188 10.98 16.36 -2.23
CA GLY A 188 11.61 17.62 -1.86
C GLY A 188 11.07 18.19 -0.55
N VAL A 189 10.93 19.52 -0.49
CA VAL A 189 10.41 20.24 0.68
C VAL A 189 9.11 20.93 0.30
N ILE A 190 8.10 20.77 1.14
CA ILE A 190 6.87 21.56 1.11
C ILE A 190 7.06 22.70 2.11
N ASP A 191 7.29 23.92 1.62
CA ASP A 191 7.38 25.11 2.47
C ASP A 191 6.05 25.87 2.51
N MET A 192 5.38 25.85 3.65
CA MET A 192 4.11 26.54 3.85
C MET A 192 4.24 28.02 4.26
N SER A 193 5.45 28.58 4.26
CA SER A 193 5.67 29.99 4.54
C SER A 193 4.81 30.90 3.64
N GLY A 194 4.16 31.90 4.23
CA GLY A 194 3.30 32.82 3.48
C GLY A 194 1.93 32.26 3.09
N ASN A 195 1.58 31.04 3.50
CA ASN A 195 0.23 30.51 3.38
C ASN A 195 -0.72 31.27 4.33
N PHE A 196 -1.80 31.81 3.79
CA PHE A 196 -2.82 32.53 4.57
C PHE A 196 -4.22 31.93 4.49
N LEU A 197 -4.39 30.84 3.74
CA LEU A 197 -5.61 30.06 3.69
C LEU A 197 -5.24 28.62 3.33
N LEU A 198 -5.58 27.67 4.19
CA LEU A 198 -5.46 26.24 3.91
C LEU A 198 -6.76 25.56 4.32
N LEU A 199 -7.47 25.00 3.34
CA LEU A 199 -8.68 24.23 3.56
C LEU A 199 -8.45 22.81 3.05
N HIS A 200 -8.28 21.87 3.96
CA HIS A 200 -8.23 20.43 3.64
C HIS A 200 -9.57 19.91 3.13
N LEU A 201 -10.68 20.61 3.42
CA LEU A 201 -12.03 20.23 2.99
C LEU A 201 -12.53 18.89 3.58
N ASP A 202 -11.89 18.46 4.68
CA ASP A 202 -12.19 17.25 5.43
C ASP A 202 -13.37 17.36 6.40
N ASP A 203 -13.80 18.58 6.75
CA ASP A 203 -14.86 18.80 7.73
C ASP A 203 -16.17 18.11 7.31
N ILE A 204 -16.99 17.66 8.27
CA ILE A 204 -18.30 17.02 8.00
C ILE A 204 -19.42 18.08 7.93
N GLY A 205 -19.33 19.14 8.75
CA GLY A 205 -20.36 20.17 8.92
C GLY A 205 -20.36 21.25 7.83
N SER A 206 -21.08 22.35 8.05
CA SER A 206 -21.07 23.50 7.13
C SER A 206 -19.91 24.47 7.35
N THR A 207 -19.28 24.44 8.52
CA THR A 207 -18.04 25.19 8.79
C THR A 207 -16.87 24.44 8.17
N ILE A 208 -16.04 25.15 7.42
CA ILE A 208 -14.80 24.66 6.83
C ILE A 208 -13.63 25.34 7.55
N THR A 209 -12.76 24.56 8.14
CA THR A 209 -11.70 25.07 9.00
C THR A 209 -10.50 25.56 8.17
N ASP A 210 -9.99 26.75 8.47
CA ASP A 210 -8.70 27.24 7.95
C ASP A 210 -7.55 26.79 8.85
N THR A 211 -6.75 25.84 8.36
CA THR A 211 -5.58 25.28 9.09
C THR A 211 -4.27 26.02 8.78
N SER A 212 -4.31 27.13 8.04
CA SER A 212 -3.12 27.99 7.82
C SER A 212 -2.69 28.77 9.07
N GLY A 213 -3.54 28.80 10.11
CA GLY A 213 -3.35 29.59 11.32
C GLY A 213 -3.87 31.04 11.20
N ASN A 214 -4.57 31.39 10.13
CA ASN A 214 -5.07 32.76 9.89
C ASN A 214 -6.57 32.95 10.15
N ASN A 215 -7.28 31.90 10.59
CA ASN A 215 -8.70 31.92 10.95
C ASN A 215 -9.65 32.40 9.83
N ASN A 216 -9.29 32.19 8.55
CA ASN A 216 -10.14 32.47 7.40
C ASN A 216 -11.11 31.31 7.12
N ASN A 217 -11.85 30.90 8.16
CA ASN A 217 -12.80 29.80 8.06
C ASN A 217 -13.86 30.06 6.98
N GLY A 218 -14.24 29.00 6.27
CA GLY A 218 -15.29 29.04 5.26
C GLY A 218 -16.64 28.56 5.79
N THR A 219 -17.71 28.95 5.10
CA THR A 219 -19.05 28.38 5.27
C THR A 219 -19.49 27.74 3.96
N SER A 220 -19.72 26.43 3.98
CA SER A 220 -20.20 25.69 2.83
C SER A 220 -21.71 25.79 2.67
N VAL A 221 -22.17 25.98 1.44
CA VAL A 221 -23.57 26.07 1.03
C VAL A 221 -23.81 25.00 -0.03
N ASN A 222 -24.79 24.13 0.19
CA ASN A 222 -25.21 23.06 -0.73
C ASN A 222 -24.08 22.14 -1.22
N THR A 223 -22.96 22.02 -0.51
CA THR A 223 -21.92 21.03 -0.81
C THR A 223 -22.20 19.72 -0.09
N SER A 224 -21.64 18.61 -0.59
CA SER A 224 -21.64 17.32 0.12
C SER A 224 -20.21 16.82 0.33
N GLN A 225 -19.99 16.00 1.36
CA GLN A 225 -18.69 15.36 1.60
C GLN A 225 -18.57 14.09 0.77
N VAL A 226 -17.37 13.86 0.24
CA VAL A 226 -17.04 12.71 -0.61
C VAL A 226 -15.60 12.28 -0.34
N LEU A 227 -15.17 11.09 -0.76
CA LEU A 227 -13.75 10.72 -0.70
C LEU A 227 -12.92 11.65 -1.61
N GLY A 228 -11.88 12.22 -1.02
CA GLY A 228 -11.01 13.22 -1.64
C GLY A 228 -9.84 12.63 -2.40
N GLN A 229 -8.92 13.51 -2.81
CA GLN A 229 -7.57 13.12 -3.17
C GLN A 229 -6.81 12.73 -1.89
N PHE A 230 -7.07 13.44 -0.79
CA PHE A 230 -6.64 13.11 0.56
C PHE A 230 -7.89 12.98 1.43
N ALA A 231 -7.99 11.95 2.26
CA ALA A 231 -9.14 11.71 3.14
C ALA A 231 -10.51 12.05 2.49
N ASN A 232 -11.12 13.19 2.82
CA ASN A 232 -12.36 13.69 2.23
C ASN A 232 -12.17 14.96 1.38
N ALA A 233 -13.16 15.26 0.56
CA ALA A 233 -13.26 16.47 -0.25
C ALA A 233 -14.70 17.02 -0.22
N ARG A 234 -14.89 18.20 -0.83
CA ARG A 234 -16.23 18.77 -1.05
C ARG A 234 -16.69 18.65 -2.49
N ARG A 235 -17.91 18.13 -2.66
CA ARG A 235 -18.62 18.05 -3.94
C ARG A 235 -19.55 19.24 -4.14
N PHE A 236 -19.48 19.82 -5.32
CA PHE A 236 -20.25 20.95 -5.82
C PHE A 236 -21.17 20.50 -6.95
N ASN A 237 -22.41 21.00 -6.96
CA ASN A 237 -23.49 20.50 -7.83
C ASN A 237 -23.61 21.22 -9.19
N GLY A 238 -22.84 22.27 -9.44
CA GLY A 238 -22.91 23.05 -10.68
C GLY A 238 -24.06 24.06 -10.79
N THR A 239 -24.84 24.29 -9.74
CA THR A 239 -26.01 25.19 -9.80
C THR A 239 -26.18 26.09 -8.58
N SER A 240 -25.80 25.64 -7.39
CA SER A 240 -26.02 26.38 -6.13
C SER A 240 -24.99 26.12 -5.03
N SER A 241 -24.02 25.22 -5.26
CA SER A 241 -22.99 24.90 -4.28
C SER A 241 -21.84 25.91 -4.29
N TYR A 242 -21.39 26.33 -3.11
CA TYR A 242 -20.14 27.08 -2.94
C TYR A 242 -19.65 27.01 -1.49
N ILE A 243 -18.39 27.37 -1.27
CA ILE A 243 -17.87 27.72 0.07
C ILE A 243 -17.56 29.20 0.05
N GLU A 244 -18.06 29.94 1.03
CA GLU A 244 -17.81 31.37 1.18
C GLU A 244 -16.86 31.62 2.34
N ILE A 245 -15.81 32.38 2.08
CA ILE A 245 -14.83 32.84 3.06
C ILE A 245 -14.97 34.36 3.14
N GLY A 246 -15.20 34.86 4.37
CA GLY A 246 -15.33 36.29 4.64
C GLY A 246 -14.09 37.06 4.19
N ASN A 247 -14.28 38.32 3.78
CA ASN A 247 -13.15 39.15 3.39
C ASN A 247 -12.23 39.48 4.59
N SER A 248 -10.92 39.39 4.37
CA SER A 248 -9.88 39.73 5.32
C SER A 248 -8.68 40.38 4.61
N ALA A 249 -7.78 41.01 5.38
CA ALA A 249 -6.66 41.75 4.82
C ALA A 249 -5.62 40.84 4.12
N ASN A 250 -5.36 39.66 4.68
CA ASN A 250 -4.41 38.68 4.13
C ASN A 250 -4.93 37.99 2.85
N LEU A 251 -6.25 37.87 2.67
CA LEU A 251 -6.88 37.47 1.40
C LEU A 251 -6.78 38.56 0.31
N ASN A 252 -6.08 39.67 0.55
CA ASN A 252 -5.84 40.76 -0.39
C ASN A 252 -4.33 41.01 -0.61
N PRO A 253 -3.57 40.02 -1.11
CA PRO A 253 -2.17 40.25 -1.44
C PRO A 253 -2.05 41.30 -2.55
N THR A 254 -0.97 42.07 -2.54
CA THR A 254 -0.75 43.21 -3.47
C THR A 254 0.44 43.02 -4.39
N THR A 255 1.41 42.19 -4.02
CA THR A 255 2.68 42.01 -4.75
C THR A 255 2.75 40.68 -5.50
N GLU A 256 2.50 39.59 -4.78
CA GLU A 256 2.62 38.23 -5.26
C GLU A 256 1.50 37.35 -4.73
N ILE A 257 1.18 36.27 -5.44
CA ILE A 257 0.17 35.30 -5.00
C ILE A 257 0.45 33.93 -5.60
N THR A 258 0.14 32.88 -4.83
CA THR A 258 -0.08 31.54 -5.37
C THR A 258 -1.45 31.04 -4.94
N ILE A 259 -2.20 30.41 -5.85
CA ILE A 259 -3.43 29.69 -5.56
C ILE A 259 -3.22 28.25 -6.02
N GLU A 260 -3.52 27.29 -5.15
CA GLU A 260 -3.31 25.86 -5.36
C GLU A 260 -4.56 25.09 -4.92
N THR A 261 -4.95 24.07 -5.70
CA THR A 261 -6.03 23.16 -5.32
C THR A 261 -6.00 21.87 -6.14
N TRP A 262 -6.57 20.79 -5.58
CA TRP A 262 -6.92 19.59 -6.30
C TRP A 262 -8.38 19.62 -6.73
N ILE A 263 -8.66 19.23 -7.98
CA ILE A 263 -10.01 19.28 -8.54
C ILE A 263 -10.31 18.07 -9.44
N LYS A 264 -11.55 17.60 -9.39
CA LYS A 264 -12.06 16.50 -10.23
C LYS A 264 -13.45 16.82 -10.75
N TRP A 265 -13.64 16.83 -12.06
CA TRP A 265 -14.94 17.10 -12.66
C TRP A 265 -15.89 15.92 -12.51
N ASN A 266 -17.16 16.21 -12.26
CA ASN A 266 -18.23 15.20 -12.28
C ASN A 266 -19.02 15.22 -13.61
N ILE A 267 -18.92 16.30 -14.38
CA ILE A 267 -19.48 16.41 -15.74
C ILE A 267 -18.36 16.55 -16.75
N ASN A 268 -18.59 16.10 -17.98
CA ASN A 268 -17.65 16.34 -19.06
C ASN A 268 -17.44 17.86 -19.22
N PRO A 269 -16.20 18.36 -19.06
CA PRO A 269 -15.91 19.79 -19.22
C PRO A 269 -16.32 20.33 -20.59
N ALA A 270 -16.35 19.45 -21.61
CA ALA A 270 -16.76 19.78 -22.97
C ALA A 270 -18.28 19.97 -23.16
N SER A 271 -19.10 19.50 -22.23
CA SER A 271 -20.56 19.63 -22.29
C SER A 271 -21.15 20.30 -21.06
N GLY A 272 -20.31 20.82 -20.17
CA GLY A 272 -20.70 21.50 -18.94
C GLY A 272 -21.05 22.97 -19.15
N ALA A 273 -21.20 23.70 -18.05
CA ALA A 273 -21.37 25.15 -18.10
C ALA A 273 -20.20 25.81 -18.85
N GLN A 274 -20.51 26.84 -19.65
CA GLN A 274 -19.49 27.56 -20.41
C GLN A 274 -18.34 28.05 -19.52
N TRP A 275 -18.67 28.52 -18.31
CA TRP A 275 -17.71 28.95 -17.30
C TRP A 275 -17.94 28.21 -16.00
N ALA A 276 -16.87 27.62 -15.45
CA ALA A 276 -16.88 27.00 -14.13
C ALA A 276 -15.82 27.66 -13.24
N GLN A 277 -16.26 28.27 -12.14
CA GLN A 277 -15.38 28.97 -11.20
C GLN A 277 -14.96 28.03 -10.09
N ILE A 278 -13.65 27.79 -9.99
CA ILE A 278 -13.08 26.89 -9.00
C ILE A 278 -12.76 27.70 -7.74
N ILE A 279 -12.03 28.80 -7.88
CA ILE A 279 -11.74 29.76 -6.82
C ILE A 279 -11.92 31.16 -7.42
N ASN A 280 -12.67 32.04 -6.76
CA ASN A 280 -12.93 33.40 -7.23
C ASN A 280 -12.92 34.40 -6.09
N LYS A 281 -12.11 35.45 -6.22
CA LYS A 281 -12.26 36.68 -5.44
C LYS A 281 -12.57 37.84 -6.36
N ASN A 282 -13.66 38.55 -6.05
CA ASN A 282 -14.22 39.67 -6.80
C ASN A 282 -14.81 39.29 -8.17
N VAL A 283 -15.96 39.88 -8.48
CA VAL A 283 -16.65 39.71 -9.77
C VAL A 283 -15.77 40.21 -10.93
N ASP A 284 -14.91 41.21 -10.72
CA ASP A 284 -13.95 41.69 -11.73
C ASP A 284 -12.61 40.94 -11.76
N ASN A 285 -12.54 39.83 -11.01
CA ASN A 285 -11.45 38.87 -10.93
C ASN A 285 -10.18 39.50 -10.33
N GLN A 286 -10.22 39.84 -9.04
CA GLN A 286 -8.99 40.18 -8.32
C GLN A 286 -7.98 39.05 -8.52
N TYR A 287 -8.40 37.83 -8.19
CA TYR A 287 -7.74 36.59 -8.57
C TYR A 287 -8.77 35.47 -8.73
N GLN A 288 -8.50 34.53 -9.62
CA GLN A 288 -9.34 33.33 -9.81
C GLN A 288 -8.62 32.18 -10.50
N ILE A 289 -9.07 30.96 -10.22
CA ILE A 289 -8.86 29.77 -11.05
C ILE A 289 -10.23 29.36 -11.60
N GLN A 290 -10.30 29.13 -12.90
CA GLN A 290 -11.54 28.74 -13.57
C GLN A 290 -11.27 27.79 -14.75
N HIS A 291 -12.34 27.27 -15.32
CA HIS A 291 -12.36 26.61 -16.61
C HIS A 291 -13.34 27.33 -17.55
N ASN A 292 -12.99 27.42 -18.83
CA ASN A 292 -13.86 27.91 -19.89
C ASN A 292 -13.92 26.87 -21.02
N TYR A 293 -15.11 26.32 -21.29
CA TYR A 293 -15.30 25.29 -22.31
C TYR A 293 -14.77 25.72 -23.69
N ASN A 294 -14.94 26.99 -24.08
CA ASN A 294 -14.48 27.49 -25.38
C ASN A 294 -12.96 27.42 -25.55
N ASN A 295 -12.21 27.50 -24.46
CA ASN A 295 -10.75 27.35 -24.45
C ASN A 295 -10.33 25.93 -24.07
N SER A 296 -11.25 25.14 -23.50
CA SER A 296 -11.10 23.74 -23.09
C SER A 296 -9.98 23.45 -22.09
N THR A 297 -9.38 24.47 -21.46
CA THR A 297 -8.25 24.32 -20.54
C THR A 297 -8.46 25.12 -19.25
N PHE A 298 -7.61 24.88 -18.26
CA PHE A 298 -7.57 25.66 -17.02
C PHE A 298 -7.11 27.09 -17.27
N GLU A 299 -7.67 28.03 -16.53
CA GLU A 299 -7.35 29.45 -16.63
C GLU A 299 -7.09 30.04 -15.24
N PHE A 300 -5.96 30.76 -15.13
CA PHE A 300 -5.65 31.57 -13.96
C PHE A 300 -5.68 33.06 -14.37
N ALA A 301 -6.43 33.88 -13.65
CA ALA A 301 -6.58 35.30 -13.95
C ALA A 301 -6.25 36.18 -12.74
N ILE A 302 -5.59 37.32 -13.01
CA ILE A 302 -5.24 38.34 -12.03
C ILE A 302 -5.64 39.72 -12.58
N ARG A 303 -6.18 40.57 -11.70
CA ARG A 303 -6.37 42.00 -11.94
C ARG A 303 -5.32 42.80 -11.18
N THR A 304 -4.52 43.55 -11.93
CA THR A 304 -3.61 44.57 -11.38
C THR A 304 -4.16 45.98 -11.58
N ASN A 305 -3.52 46.96 -10.96
CA ASN A 305 -3.74 48.38 -11.23
C ASN A 305 -3.43 48.80 -12.68
N VAL A 306 -2.71 47.97 -13.45
CA VAL A 306 -2.38 48.24 -14.85
C VAL A 306 -3.39 47.57 -15.78
N ASN A 307 -3.54 46.25 -15.68
CA ASN A 307 -4.35 45.43 -16.59
C ASN A 307 -4.98 44.23 -15.89
N ARG A 308 -6.02 43.67 -16.50
CA ARG A 308 -6.46 42.29 -16.24
C ARG A 308 -5.85 41.36 -17.27
N ARG A 309 -5.29 40.24 -16.82
CA ARG A 309 -4.78 39.20 -17.71
C ARG A 309 -5.18 37.82 -17.22
N TYR A 310 -5.16 36.88 -18.14
CA TYR A 310 -5.40 35.46 -17.92
C TYR A 310 -4.28 34.68 -18.59
N VAL A 311 -3.79 33.65 -17.90
CA VAL A 311 -2.89 32.65 -18.46
C VAL A 311 -3.68 31.34 -18.62
N LEU A 312 -3.59 30.77 -19.83
CA LEU A 312 -4.27 29.52 -20.18
C LEU A 312 -3.28 28.36 -20.08
N GLY A 313 -3.73 27.27 -19.47
CA GLY A 313 -3.04 26.00 -19.51
C GLY A 313 -3.17 25.31 -20.86
N THR A 314 -2.60 24.11 -20.94
CA THR A 314 -2.64 23.22 -22.10
C THR A 314 -3.44 21.94 -21.82
N THR A 315 -3.57 21.54 -20.56
CA THR A 315 -4.32 20.34 -20.19
C THR A 315 -5.81 20.55 -20.41
N VAL A 316 -6.42 19.64 -21.16
CA VAL A 316 -7.87 19.50 -21.27
C VAL A 316 -8.35 18.58 -20.15
N PRO A 317 -9.13 19.08 -19.17
CA PRO A 317 -9.59 18.26 -18.06
C PRO A 317 -10.50 17.13 -18.55
N GLN A 318 -10.35 15.96 -17.94
CA GLN A 318 -11.23 14.82 -18.15
C GLN A 318 -12.14 14.60 -16.94
N GLN A 319 -13.37 14.18 -17.21
CA GLN A 319 -14.32 13.82 -16.16
C GLN A 319 -13.77 12.68 -15.31
N GLY A 320 -13.95 12.76 -13.99
CA GLY A 320 -13.55 11.71 -13.05
C GLY A 320 -12.06 11.65 -12.71
N ILE A 321 -11.22 12.53 -13.29
CA ILE A 321 -9.78 12.58 -13.03
C ILE A 321 -9.42 13.75 -12.11
N TRP A 322 -8.62 13.49 -11.08
CA TRP A 322 -8.04 14.52 -10.20
C TRP A 322 -6.89 15.24 -10.89
N TYR A 323 -6.93 16.57 -10.89
CA TYR A 323 -5.88 17.46 -11.35
C TYR A 323 -5.43 18.37 -10.21
N HIS A 324 -4.12 18.54 -10.08
CA HIS A 324 -3.53 19.58 -9.24
C HIS A 324 -3.31 20.83 -10.08
N VAL A 325 -3.95 21.94 -9.73
CA VAL A 325 -3.89 23.18 -10.52
C VAL A 325 -3.34 24.31 -9.66
N VAL A 326 -2.30 24.96 -10.16
CA VAL A 326 -1.61 26.04 -9.45
C VAL A 326 -1.45 27.26 -10.34
N GLY A 327 -1.90 28.42 -9.87
CA GLY A 327 -1.66 29.73 -10.49
C GLY A 327 -0.69 30.55 -9.64
N THR A 328 0.38 31.07 -10.25
CA THR A 328 1.35 31.94 -9.54
C THR A 328 1.48 33.30 -10.21
N TYR A 329 1.65 34.36 -9.43
CA TYR A 329 2.02 35.69 -9.88
C TYR A 329 3.11 36.27 -8.98
N ASN A 330 4.17 36.80 -9.58
CA ASN A 330 5.37 37.29 -8.87
C ASN A 330 5.64 38.80 -9.11
N GLY A 331 4.60 39.58 -9.39
CA GLY A 331 4.74 41.02 -9.72
C GLY A 331 5.21 41.34 -11.14
N SER A 332 5.68 40.34 -11.91
CA SER A 332 6.20 40.51 -13.28
C SER A 332 5.66 39.48 -14.30
N SER A 333 5.20 38.33 -13.82
CA SER A 333 4.73 37.24 -14.67
C SER A 333 3.65 36.43 -13.97
N MET A 334 2.68 35.96 -14.76
CA MET A 334 1.70 34.95 -14.35
C MET A 334 2.09 33.61 -14.93
N ARG A 335 1.91 32.54 -14.15
CA ARG A 335 2.13 31.15 -14.59
C ARG A 335 0.98 30.27 -14.17
N ILE A 336 0.73 29.23 -14.95
CA ILE A 336 -0.19 28.14 -14.58
C ILE A 336 0.53 26.82 -14.69
N TYR A 337 0.32 25.99 -13.68
CA TYR A 337 0.85 24.64 -13.58
C TYR A 337 -0.31 23.67 -13.45
N VAL A 338 -0.17 22.51 -14.10
CA VAL A 338 -1.09 21.39 -13.96
C VAL A 338 -0.28 20.14 -13.68
N ASN A 339 -0.65 19.42 -12.63
CA ASN A 339 0.02 18.18 -12.21
C ASN A 339 1.53 18.36 -12.02
N GLY A 340 1.92 19.45 -11.34
CA GLY A 340 3.32 19.78 -11.09
C GLY A 340 4.10 20.38 -12.25
N ASN A 341 3.55 20.39 -13.48
CA ASN A 341 4.24 20.85 -14.69
C ASN A 341 3.84 22.28 -15.06
N LEU A 342 4.82 23.11 -15.43
CA LEU A 342 4.56 24.45 -15.99
C LEU A 342 3.95 24.31 -17.37
N GLU A 343 2.73 24.80 -17.56
CA GLU A 343 2.07 24.76 -18.87
C GLU A 343 2.25 26.06 -19.65
N ASN A 344 2.22 27.21 -18.96
CA ASN A 344 2.31 28.51 -19.65
C ASN A 344 2.79 29.63 -18.73
N THR A 345 3.38 30.67 -19.35
CA THR A 345 3.84 31.90 -18.69
C THR A 345 3.49 33.12 -19.54
N ILE A 346 2.95 34.15 -18.92
CA ILE A 346 2.75 35.46 -19.57
C ILE A 346 3.29 36.59 -18.72
N SER A 347 3.70 37.69 -19.35
CA SER A 347 4.07 38.91 -18.65
C SER A 347 2.84 39.64 -18.12
N LEU A 348 2.93 40.10 -16.88
CA LEU A 348 1.99 41.02 -16.25
C LEU A 348 2.74 41.79 -15.17
N THR A 349 2.63 43.11 -15.17
CA THR A 349 3.24 43.97 -14.15
C THR A 349 2.18 44.74 -13.38
N GLY A 350 2.51 45.18 -12.18
CA GLY A 350 1.67 46.03 -11.36
C GLY A 350 1.27 45.38 -10.05
N THR A 351 0.57 46.15 -9.22
CA THR A 351 0.07 45.67 -7.92
C THR A 351 -1.29 45.03 -8.11
N ILE A 352 -1.51 43.88 -7.49
CA ILE A 352 -2.83 43.21 -7.45
C ILE A 352 -3.82 44.16 -6.78
N GLN A 353 -4.98 44.39 -7.40
CA GLN A 353 -6.00 45.26 -6.82
C GLN A 353 -6.68 44.57 -5.63
N SER A 354 -6.94 45.29 -4.53
CA SER A 354 -7.71 44.75 -3.41
C SER A 354 -9.21 44.74 -3.70
N SER A 355 -9.95 43.92 -2.94
CA SER A 355 -11.41 43.88 -2.98
C SER A 355 -11.98 43.62 -1.59
N THR A 356 -13.15 44.19 -1.32
CA THR A 356 -13.95 43.91 -0.13
C THR A 356 -14.88 42.71 -0.31
N THR A 357 -14.97 42.15 -1.52
CA THR A 357 -15.83 40.99 -1.78
C THR A 357 -15.30 39.74 -1.08
N PRO A 358 -16.18 38.83 -0.63
CA PRO A 358 -15.77 37.53 -0.10
C PRO A 358 -15.00 36.72 -1.16
N LEU A 359 -14.24 35.74 -0.68
CA LEU A 359 -13.66 34.70 -1.52
C LEU A 359 -14.70 33.58 -1.63
N ARG A 360 -14.89 33.03 -2.84
CA ARG A 360 -15.72 31.85 -3.06
C ARG A 360 -14.93 30.71 -3.69
N ILE A 361 -15.21 29.50 -3.22
CA ILE A 361 -14.77 28.24 -3.82
C ILE A 361 -16.00 27.59 -4.45
N GLY A 362 -15.86 27.10 -5.68
CA GLY A 362 -16.90 26.44 -6.45
C GLY A 362 -17.95 27.37 -7.08
N SER A 363 -17.84 28.69 -6.93
CA SER A 363 -18.66 29.64 -7.69
C SER A 363 -18.04 31.03 -7.83
N ARG A 364 -18.59 31.84 -8.75
CA ARG A 364 -18.36 33.30 -8.75
C ARG A 364 -19.15 33.97 -7.63
N THR A 365 -18.63 35.08 -7.10
CA THR A 365 -19.33 35.91 -6.12
C THR A 365 -20.66 36.47 -6.61
N SER A 366 -20.86 36.62 -7.92
CA SER A 366 -22.14 37.02 -8.55
C SER A 366 -23.21 35.92 -8.60
N GLY A 367 -22.86 34.65 -8.32
CA GLY A 367 -23.82 33.55 -8.31
C GLY A 367 -24.31 33.09 -9.70
N ASP A 368 -23.50 33.25 -10.75
CA ASP A 368 -23.85 32.93 -12.15
C ASP A 368 -22.97 31.84 -12.78
N ARG A 369 -21.91 31.38 -12.10
CA ARG A 369 -20.94 30.41 -12.63
C ARG A 369 -20.53 29.45 -11.54
N PHE A 370 -21.03 28.22 -11.59
CA PHE A 370 -20.84 27.21 -10.56
C PHE A 370 -19.98 26.05 -11.07
N PHE A 371 -19.15 25.50 -10.20
CA PHE A 371 -18.38 24.29 -10.46
C PHE A 371 -19.23 23.04 -10.19
N ASN A 372 -19.08 22.01 -11.04
CA ASN A 372 -19.71 20.70 -10.86
C ASN A 372 -18.63 19.63 -10.78
N GLY A 373 -18.32 19.21 -9.57
CA GLY A 373 -17.20 18.32 -9.30
C GLY A 373 -16.77 18.35 -7.84
N ASP A 374 -15.63 17.73 -7.57
CA ASP A 374 -15.02 17.62 -6.25
C ASP A 374 -13.80 18.55 -6.19
N ILE A 375 -13.62 19.26 -5.08
CA ILE A 375 -12.47 20.13 -4.79
C ILE A 375 -11.86 19.68 -3.46
N ASP A 376 -10.53 19.68 -3.40
CA ASP A 376 -9.72 19.26 -2.26
C ASP A 376 -8.47 20.17 -2.11
N GLU A 377 -7.88 20.22 -0.91
CA GLU A 377 -6.62 20.91 -0.56
C GLU A 377 -6.49 22.33 -1.15
N VAL A 378 -7.37 23.25 -0.76
CA VAL A 378 -7.31 24.63 -1.25
C VAL A 378 -6.29 25.43 -0.44
N ALA A 379 -5.25 25.93 -1.10
CA ALA A 379 -4.22 26.76 -0.47
C ALA A 379 -4.02 28.11 -1.19
N ILE A 380 -3.81 29.19 -0.44
CA ILE A 380 -3.46 30.51 -0.99
C ILE A 380 -2.27 31.11 -0.23
N TYR A 381 -1.28 31.59 -0.99
CA TYR A 381 -0.03 32.15 -0.48
C TYR A 381 0.14 33.60 -0.90
N ASN A 382 0.83 34.40 -0.09
CA ASN A 382 1.23 35.79 -0.39
C ASN A 382 2.58 35.90 -1.14
N ARG A 383 3.05 34.79 -1.69
CA ARG A 383 4.29 34.68 -2.47
C ARG A 383 4.07 33.81 -3.70
N ALA A 384 4.92 33.96 -4.70
CA ALA A 384 4.96 33.04 -5.83
C ALA A 384 5.74 31.78 -5.45
N LEU A 385 5.10 30.61 -5.46
CA LEU A 385 5.78 29.32 -5.35
C LEU A 385 6.65 29.09 -6.59
N THR A 386 7.81 28.48 -6.39
CA THR A 386 8.70 28.05 -7.47
C THR A 386 8.17 26.78 -8.14
N GLY A 387 8.59 26.54 -9.39
CA GLY A 387 8.23 25.29 -10.10
C GLY A 387 8.68 24.03 -9.34
N THR A 388 9.83 24.10 -8.65
CA THR A 388 10.31 23.00 -7.81
C THR A 388 9.35 22.75 -6.64
N GLU A 389 8.98 23.76 -5.87
CA GLU A 389 8.01 23.61 -4.77
C GLU A 389 6.68 23.03 -5.24
N ILE A 390 6.19 23.47 -6.41
CA ILE A 390 4.93 22.98 -6.99
C ILE A 390 5.07 21.50 -7.41
N SER A 391 6.19 21.14 -8.05
CA SER A 391 6.45 19.74 -8.41
C SER A 391 6.58 18.83 -7.17
N SER A 392 7.19 19.32 -6.09
CA SER A 392 7.32 18.59 -4.83
C SER A 392 5.95 18.26 -4.24
N ARG A 393 5.05 19.25 -4.20
CA ARG A 393 3.68 19.11 -3.68
C ARG A 393 2.86 18.11 -4.49
N TYR A 394 2.94 18.20 -5.82
CA TYR A 394 2.28 17.24 -6.69
C TYR A 394 2.81 15.81 -6.49
N ASN A 395 4.14 15.66 -6.50
CA ASN A 395 4.76 14.34 -6.39
C ASN A 395 4.46 13.68 -5.04
N SER A 396 4.61 14.40 -3.92
CA SER A 396 4.27 13.86 -2.60
C SER A 396 2.78 13.57 -2.43
N GLY A 397 1.92 14.36 -3.09
CA GLY A 397 0.48 14.22 -3.04
C GLY A 397 -0.07 13.08 -3.90
N LYS A 398 0.58 12.79 -5.04
CA LYS A 398 0.09 11.83 -6.03
C LYS A 398 0.75 10.46 -5.97
N ALA A 399 2.00 10.41 -5.52
CA ALA A 399 2.70 9.15 -5.37
C ALA A 399 2.15 8.36 -4.19
N LYS A 400 2.09 7.03 -4.32
CA LYS A 400 1.70 6.12 -3.26
C LYS A 400 2.67 4.97 -3.16
N LEU A 401 2.92 4.56 -1.93
CA LEU A 401 3.63 3.33 -1.61
C LEU A 401 2.70 2.46 -0.77
N LEU A 402 2.26 1.38 -1.39
CA LEU A 402 1.31 0.43 -0.83
C LEU A 402 2.02 -0.90 -0.63
N MET A 403 1.64 -1.64 0.41
CA MET A 403 2.21 -2.94 0.72
C MET A 403 1.13 -3.96 1.06
N GLN A 404 1.35 -5.19 0.65
CA GLN A 404 0.65 -6.36 1.16
C GLN A 404 1.67 -7.35 1.70
N VAL A 405 1.27 -8.15 2.67
CA VAL A 405 2.13 -9.17 3.26
C VAL A 405 1.40 -10.50 3.32
N ARG A 406 2.16 -11.59 3.47
CA ARG A 406 1.63 -12.91 3.80
C ARG A 406 2.64 -13.66 4.65
N ALA A 407 2.12 -14.39 5.64
CA ALA A 407 2.86 -15.38 6.39
C ALA A 407 2.30 -16.76 6.02
N CYS A 408 3.18 -17.76 5.88
CA CYS A 408 2.81 -19.04 5.30
C CYS A 408 3.65 -20.18 5.90
N GLU A 409 3.18 -21.41 5.76
CA GLU A 409 3.84 -22.60 6.31
C GLU A 409 4.56 -23.41 5.23
N GLN A 410 4.14 -23.28 3.98
CA GLN A 410 4.82 -23.89 2.84
C GLN A 410 5.95 -23.00 2.32
N SER A 411 7.03 -23.62 1.86
CA SER A 411 8.21 -22.90 1.35
C SER A 411 7.94 -22.08 0.08
N ASP A 412 6.84 -22.37 -0.62
CA ASP A 412 6.37 -21.63 -1.80
C ASP A 412 5.22 -20.64 -1.49
N CYS A 413 4.78 -20.58 -0.22
CA CYS A 413 3.60 -19.83 0.22
C CYS A 413 2.33 -20.09 -0.62
N SER A 414 2.16 -21.28 -1.19
CA SER A 414 0.94 -21.59 -1.96
C SER A 414 -0.30 -21.71 -1.07
N ASP A 415 -0.11 -21.84 0.25
CA ASP A 415 -1.13 -21.94 1.29
C ASP A 415 -1.66 -20.60 1.83
N ALA A 416 -1.10 -19.46 1.40
CA ALA A 416 -1.46 -18.12 1.89
C ALA A 416 -1.57 -17.05 0.79
N GLY A 417 -2.60 -16.21 0.87
CA GLY A 417 -2.78 -15.04 0.01
C GLY A 417 -2.18 -13.75 0.60
N PHE A 418 -1.86 -12.78 -0.26
CA PHE A 418 -1.46 -11.44 0.16
C PHE A 418 -2.63 -10.63 0.73
N SER A 419 -2.43 -10.03 1.89
CA SER A 419 -3.42 -9.20 2.59
C SER A 419 -2.80 -7.91 3.15
N GLY A 420 -3.67 -6.97 3.50
CA GLY A 420 -3.31 -5.72 4.17
C GLY A 420 -3.60 -5.73 5.69
N PRO A 421 -3.74 -4.56 6.34
CA PRO A 421 -3.75 -4.43 7.80
C PRO A 421 -4.88 -5.17 8.53
N ASP A 422 -6.00 -5.39 7.86
CA ASP A 422 -7.19 -6.05 8.37
C ASP A 422 -7.26 -7.55 8.01
N GLY A 423 -6.24 -8.09 7.33
CA GLY A 423 -6.23 -9.47 6.84
C GLY A 423 -7.09 -9.70 5.59
N THR A 424 -7.72 -8.66 5.03
CA THR A 424 -8.53 -8.75 3.82
C THR A 424 -7.64 -8.85 2.58
N LEU A 425 -7.98 -9.74 1.65
CA LEU A 425 -7.33 -9.81 0.34
C LEU A 425 -7.60 -8.51 -0.44
N GLY A 426 -6.54 -7.87 -0.94
CA GLY A 426 -6.67 -6.63 -1.71
C GLY A 426 -6.79 -5.36 -0.85
N SER A 427 -6.75 -5.45 0.47
CA SER A 427 -6.41 -4.28 1.31
C SER A 427 -4.89 -4.07 1.31
N PHE A 428 -4.45 -2.87 1.67
CA PHE A 428 -3.06 -2.47 1.62
C PHE A 428 -2.66 -1.74 2.90
N TYR A 429 -1.45 -2.01 3.35
CA TYR A 429 -0.75 -1.08 4.22
C TYR A 429 -0.33 0.12 3.40
N ASN A 430 -0.70 1.32 3.83
CA ASN A 430 -0.20 2.55 3.26
C ASN A 430 0.89 3.11 4.18
N THR A 431 1.97 3.64 3.60
CA THR A 431 3.02 4.31 4.38
C THR A 431 2.62 5.76 4.66
N GLU A 432 1.40 5.99 5.12
CA GLU A 432 0.93 7.32 5.48
C GLU A 432 1.70 7.76 6.74
N GLN A 433 2.75 8.55 6.52
CA GLN A 433 3.64 9.21 7.49
C GLN A 433 4.49 8.32 8.42
N ASN A 434 4.10 7.06 8.65
CA ASN A 434 4.80 6.11 9.51
C ASN A 434 5.65 5.13 8.72
N ASN A 435 6.90 4.97 9.14
CA ASN A 435 7.84 4.00 8.57
C ASN A 435 7.60 2.57 9.04
N ILE A 436 6.83 2.39 10.10
CA ILE A 436 6.64 1.10 10.75
C ILE A 436 5.22 0.64 10.47
N ILE A 437 5.13 -0.44 9.72
CA ILE A 437 3.93 -1.23 9.54
C ILE A 437 3.91 -2.26 10.67
N VAL A 438 3.02 -2.06 11.65
CA VAL A 438 2.76 -3.05 12.70
C VAL A 438 1.87 -4.13 12.12
N LEU A 439 2.35 -5.38 12.17
CA LEU A 439 1.57 -6.53 11.75
C LEU A 439 0.68 -6.95 12.92
N ASN A 440 -0.57 -7.30 12.62
CA ASN A 440 -1.51 -7.75 13.64
C ASN A 440 -1.17 -9.20 14.07
N SER A 441 -1.88 -9.69 15.10
CA SER A 441 -1.69 -11.05 15.62
C SER A 441 -2.20 -12.17 14.69
N GLN A 442 -2.23 -11.99 13.37
CA GLN A 442 -2.66 -13.00 12.41
C GLN A 442 -1.52 -13.47 11.49
N TYR A 443 -0.37 -12.79 11.51
CA TYR A 443 0.77 -13.15 10.65
C TYR A 443 1.71 -14.12 11.37
N PHE A 444 1.36 -15.41 11.31
CA PHE A 444 2.18 -16.51 11.81
C PHE A 444 2.59 -17.44 10.67
N GLY A 445 3.78 -18.00 10.80
CA GLY A 445 4.30 -19.01 9.89
C GLY A 445 5.81 -19.01 9.85
N ARG A 446 6.41 -20.09 9.38
CA ARG A 446 7.86 -20.14 9.17
C ARG A 446 8.32 -19.16 8.08
N TYR A 447 7.51 -18.99 7.05
CA TYR A 447 7.86 -18.22 5.87
C TYR A 447 7.05 -16.92 5.77
N PHE A 448 7.63 -15.91 5.13
CA PHE A 448 7.00 -14.61 4.94
C PHE A 448 7.36 -14.00 3.60
N GLN A 449 6.42 -13.27 3.01
CA GLN A 449 6.64 -12.54 1.78
C GLN A 449 5.90 -11.21 1.82
N TYR A 450 6.49 -10.19 1.21
CA TYR A 450 5.86 -8.87 1.03
C TYR A 450 5.78 -8.51 -0.45
N LYS A 451 4.75 -7.73 -0.77
CA LYS A 451 4.51 -7.15 -2.08
C LYS A 451 4.45 -5.65 -1.92
N ILE A 452 5.22 -4.94 -2.73
CA ILE A 452 5.19 -3.49 -2.83
C ILE A 452 4.48 -3.09 -4.10
N VAL A 453 3.51 -2.19 -3.99
CA VAL A 453 2.85 -1.53 -5.11
C VAL A 453 3.20 -0.05 -5.05
N MET A 454 3.73 0.46 -6.16
CA MET A 454 4.12 1.85 -6.32
C MET A 454 3.18 2.52 -7.32
N GLU A 455 2.65 3.68 -6.97
CA GLU A 455 1.86 4.51 -7.87
C GLU A 455 2.49 5.90 -7.99
N THR A 456 2.41 6.51 -9.17
CA THR A 456 2.85 7.89 -9.43
C THR A 456 1.93 8.57 -10.43
N GLY A 457 1.79 9.89 -10.32
CA GLY A 457 1.14 10.70 -11.35
C GLY A 457 2.11 11.38 -12.31
N SER A 458 3.42 11.22 -12.09
CA SER A 458 4.46 11.93 -12.83
C SER A 458 5.39 10.94 -13.53
N SER A 459 5.61 11.16 -14.83
CA SER A 459 6.58 10.39 -15.62
C SER A 459 8.03 10.62 -15.18
N ASN A 460 8.27 11.65 -14.36
CA ASN A 460 9.60 12.06 -13.91
C ASN A 460 9.85 11.74 -12.43
N PHE A 461 8.89 11.11 -11.75
CA PHE A 461 8.97 10.83 -10.33
C PHE A 461 8.50 9.41 -10.03
N SER A 462 9.19 8.75 -9.10
CA SER A 462 8.82 7.44 -8.60
C SER A 462 8.82 7.44 -7.08
N PRO A 463 7.87 6.73 -6.43
CA PRO A 463 8.13 6.20 -5.11
C PRO A 463 9.43 5.41 -5.12
N ARG A 464 10.20 5.53 -4.05
CA ARG A 464 11.48 4.86 -3.87
C ARG A 464 11.55 4.17 -2.52
N ILE A 465 12.26 3.06 -2.48
CA ILE A 465 12.60 2.33 -1.25
C ILE A 465 14.10 2.02 -1.29
N ASN A 466 14.83 2.41 -0.25
CA ASN A 466 16.26 2.03 -0.11
C ASN A 466 16.38 0.70 0.63
N ALA A 467 15.70 0.59 1.77
CA ALA A 467 15.80 -0.53 2.67
C ALA A 467 14.50 -0.83 3.40
N LEU A 468 14.33 -2.09 3.78
CA LEU A 468 13.32 -2.55 4.72
C LEU A 468 13.96 -3.41 5.80
N ALA A 469 13.34 -3.44 6.98
CA ALA A 469 13.65 -4.38 8.04
C ALA A 469 12.36 -5.08 8.48
N ILE A 470 12.39 -6.41 8.53
CA ILE A 470 11.24 -7.22 8.96
C ILE A 470 11.61 -7.86 10.29
N THR A 471 10.75 -7.68 11.29
CA THR A 471 10.95 -8.25 12.63
C THR A 471 10.05 -9.45 12.81
N ALA A 472 10.63 -10.56 13.24
CA ALA A 472 9.93 -11.77 13.64
C ALA A 472 10.35 -12.21 15.04
N LYS A 473 9.46 -12.87 15.77
CA LYS A 473 9.78 -13.56 17.02
C LYS A 473 9.59 -15.05 16.82
N SER A 474 10.67 -15.80 16.99
CA SER A 474 10.59 -17.25 16.96
C SER A 474 9.68 -17.75 18.09
N LEU A 475 8.80 -18.70 17.76
CA LEU A 475 7.97 -19.36 18.75
C LEU A 475 8.81 -20.50 19.38
N SER A 476 9.10 -20.40 20.68
CA SER A 476 9.92 -21.40 21.39
C SER A 476 9.10 -22.57 21.91
N LEU A 477 9.74 -23.74 22.00
CA LEU A 477 9.10 -24.98 22.42
C LEU A 477 8.82 -25.00 23.93
N SER A 478 7.55 -24.97 24.35
CA SER A 478 7.14 -25.34 25.72
C SER A 478 6.12 -26.49 25.68
N SER A 479 6.35 -27.52 26.49
CA SER A 479 5.42 -28.66 26.65
C SER A 479 4.21 -28.27 27.50
N ALA A 480 3.00 -28.57 27.01
CA ALA A 480 1.77 -28.54 27.80
C ALA A 480 1.14 -29.94 27.74
N ILE A 481 0.80 -30.49 28.91
CA ILE A 481 0.09 -31.76 29.03
C ILE A 481 -1.38 -31.52 28.68
N THR A 482 -1.93 -32.32 27.78
CA THR A 482 -3.34 -32.26 27.36
C THR A 482 -4.24 -32.74 28.49
N ASN A 483 -5.37 -32.06 28.71
CA ASN A 483 -6.40 -32.52 29.64
C ASN A 483 -7.27 -33.59 28.95
N ASP A 484 -7.76 -34.56 29.74
CA ASP A 484 -8.25 -35.91 29.39
C ASP A 484 -9.38 -36.09 28.31
N GLN A 485 -9.75 -35.10 27.50
CA GLN A 485 -10.85 -35.22 26.52
C GLN A 485 -10.47 -34.73 25.11
N CYS A 486 -10.41 -35.68 24.18
CA CYS A 486 -10.14 -35.47 22.75
C CYS A 486 -11.17 -34.58 22.06
N VAL A 487 -10.80 -33.98 20.92
CA VAL A 487 -11.76 -33.43 19.96
C VAL A 487 -12.03 -34.50 18.91
N ASP A 488 -13.25 -35.05 18.92
CA ASP A 488 -13.69 -36.06 17.95
C ASP A 488 -14.15 -35.39 16.65
N LEU A 489 -13.39 -35.58 15.57
CA LEU A 489 -13.72 -35.04 14.24
C LEU A 489 -14.52 -36.01 13.37
N SER A 490 -14.93 -37.18 13.90
CA SER A 490 -15.74 -38.15 13.16
C SER A 490 -17.01 -37.55 12.55
N PRO A 491 -17.71 -36.58 13.20
CA PRO A 491 -18.85 -35.90 12.57
C PRO A 491 -18.52 -35.29 11.20
N LEU A 492 -17.33 -34.68 11.02
CA LEU A 492 -16.93 -34.06 9.75
C LEU A 492 -16.77 -35.09 8.62
N THR A 493 -16.40 -36.33 8.95
CA THR A 493 -16.32 -37.41 7.96
C THR A 493 -17.69 -37.97 7.59
N GLN A 494 -18.64 -37.95 8.52
CA GLN A 494 -19.99 -38.45 8.29
C GLN A 494 -20.82 -37.49 7.43
N SER A 495 -20.64 -36.17 7.61
CA SER A 495 -21.30 -35.15 6.81
C SER A 495 -20.51 -34.73 5.54
N GLY A 496 -19.30 -35.26 5.37
CA GLY A 496 -18.50 -35.13 4.14
C GLY A 496 -17.69 -33.83 4.01
N GLU A 497 -17.62 -33.01 5.05
CA GLU A 497 -16.71 -31.85 5.10
C GLU A 497 -15.24 -32.26 5.17
N LEU A 498 -14.95 -33.46 5.67
CA LEU A 498 -13.61 -34.05 5.71
C LEU A 498 -13.65 -35.46 5.09
N ILE A 499 -12.74 -35.77 4.17
CA ILE A 499 -12.72 -37.08 3.49
C ILE A 499 -12.32 -38.20 4.46
N ILE A 500 -11.27 -37.95 5.24
CA ILE A 500 -10.74 -38.86 6.26
C ILE A 500 -10.04 -38.03 7.33
N ILE A 501 -10.06 -38.48 8.58
CA ILE A 501 -9.25 -37.87 9.64
C ILE A 501 -7.81 -38.36 9.44
N PRO A 502 -6.88 -37.47 9.05
CA PRO A 502 -5.50 -37.88 8.85
C PRO A 502 -4.83 -38.20 10.18
N TYR A 503 -3.74 -38.95 10.13
CA TYR A 503 -2.90 -39.23 11.29
C TYR A 503 -1.43 -39.06 10.89
N ASP A 504 -0.60 -38.68 11.85
CA ASP A 504 0.83 -38.44 11.64
C ASP A 504 1.49 -39.63 10.91
N PRO A 505 2.25 -39.37 9.82
CA PRO A 505 2.79 -40.44 8.97
C PRO A 505 3.89 -41.28 9.65
N SER A 506 4.37 -40.87 10.83
CA SER A 506 5.44 -41.56 11.57
C SER A 506 4.96 -42.22 12.86
N THR A 507 4.11 -41.54 13.64
CA THR A 507 3.69 -42.00 14.97
C THR A 507 2.17 -42.19 15.09
N GLY A 508 1.40 -41.72 14.10
CA GLY A 508 -0.05 -41.72 14.10
C GLY A 508 -0.69 -43.08 13.87
N SER A 509 -1.95 -43.18 14.27
CA SER A 509 -2.85 -44.31 13.98
C SER A 509 -4.30 -43.82 13.89
N GLU A 510 -5.21 -44.64 13.39
CA GLU A 510 -6.63 -44.31 13.26
C GLU A 510 -7.31 -43.90 14.59
N SER A 511 -6.85 -44.46 15.71
CA SER A 511 -7.34 -44.12 17.05
C SER A 511 -6.62 -42.94 17.70
N ASN A 512 -5.46 -42.54 17.17
CA ASN A 512 -4.56 -41.61 17.80
C ASN A 512 -3.76 -40.85 16.74
N THR A 513 -4.31 -39.72 16.32
CA THR A 513 -3.88 -39.03 15.11
C THR A 513 -2.54 -38.32 15.26
N HIS A 514 -2.13 -38.00 16.49
CA HIS A 514 -1.01 -37.09 16.75
C HIS A 514 -1.14 -35.74 16.05
N TYR A 515 -2.38 -35.31 15.82
CA TYR A 515 -2.73 -33.92 15.54
C TYR A 515 -3.50 -33.35 16.73
N ALA A 516 -3.45 -32.04 16.91
CA ALA A 516 -4.14 -31.37 18.00
C ALA A 516 -4.68 -30.01 17.57
N VAL A 517 -5.58 -29.49 18.38
CA VAL A 517 -6.30 -28.25 18.14
C VAL A 517 -6.50 -27.47 19.43
N ARG A 518 -6.50 -26.14 19.31
CA ARG A 518 -7.02 -25.21 20.33
C ARG A 518 -7.51 -23.94 19.69
N ARG A 519 -8.22 -23.13 20.46
CA ARG A 519 -8.61 -21.76 20.12
C ARG A 519 -7.79 -20.77 20.95
N VAL A 520 -7.28 -19.71 20.32
CA VAL A 520 -6.60 -18.62 21.02
C VAL A 520 -7.11 -17.31 20.44
N ASN A 521 -7.70 -16.45 21.26
CA ASN A 521 -8.21 -15.14 20.84
C ASN A 521 -9.12 -15.18 19.60
N GLY A 522 -9.98 -16.22 19.51
CA GLY A 522 -10.89 -16.41 18.38
C GLY A 522 -10.24 -16.97 17.10
N ILE A 523 -8.99 -17.43 17.16
CA ILE A 523 -8.30 -18.12 16.07
C ILE A 523 -8.20 -19.61 16.44
N THR A 524 -8.69 -20.50 15.59
CA THR A 524 -8.45 -21.94 15.73
C THR A 524 -7.08 -22.27 15.16
N GLN A 525 -6.27 -22.96 15.96
CA GLN A 525 -4.92 -23.38 15.64
C GLN A 525 -4.86 -24.90 15.66
N LEU A 526 -4.35 -25.48 14.58
CA LEU A 526 -4.14 -26.91 14.36
C LEU A 526 -2.64 -27.21 14.37
N TYR A 527 -2.27 -28.40 14.84
CA TYR A 527 -0.88 -28.73 15.13
C TYR A 527 -0.57 -30.19 14.84
N ALA A 528 0.63 -30.47 14.34
CA ALA A 528 1.23 -31.81 14.40
C ALA A 528 1.96 -31.98 15.74
N CYS A 529 1.60 -33.01 16.50
CA CYS A 529 2.15 -33.30 17.82
C CYS A 529 3.58 -33.85 17.77
N THR A 530 3.96 -34.46 16.65
CA THR A 530 5.35 -34.86 16.40
C THR A 530 5.85 -34.12 15.17
N SER A 531 7.01 -33.49 15.32
CA SER A 531 7.72 -32.93 14.19
C SER A 531 9.09 -33.56 14.11
N GLU A 532 9.46 -33.90 12.89
CA GLU A 532 10.78 -34.40 12.60
C GLU A 532 11.74 -33.20 12.59
N ASP A 533 12.85 -33.29 13.32
CA ASP A 533 13.84 -32.23 13.59
C ASP A 533 13.40 -31.09 14.53
N GLY A 534 12.32 -31.27 15.31
CA GLY A 534 11.86 -30.27 16.29
C GLY A 534 11.24 -29.01 15.67
N VAL A 535 10.77 -29.13 14.43
CA VAL A 535 10.12 -28.05 13.66
C VAL A 535 8.62 -28.06 13.92
N LEU A 536 8.07 -27.15 14.73
CA LEU A 536 6.61 -27.07 14.89
C LEU A 536 5.90 -26.94 13.53
N ILE A 537 4.86 -27.74 13.31
CA ILE A 537 4.01 -27.68 12.12
C ILE A 537 2.62 -27.28 12.61
N MET A 538 2.18 -26.09 12.21
CA MET A 538 0.89 -25.50 12.61
C MET A 538 0.10 -25.09 11.37
N ASN A 539 -1.21 -24.97 11.51
CA ASN A 539 -2.05 -24.21 10.61
C ASN A 539 -3.08 -23.42 11.44
N SER A 540 -3.44 -22.20 11.06
CA SER A 540 -4.40 -21.40 11.83
C SER A 540 -5.41 -20.69 10.94
N PHE A 541 -6.62 -20.49 11.47
CA PHE A 541 -7.72 -19.85 10.76
C PHE A 541 -8.74 -19.25 11.74
N ARG A 542 -9.58 -18.35 11.22
CA ARG A 542 -10.76 -17.82 11.91
C ARG A 542 -12.02 -18.48 11.41
#